data_AF-A0A833E7F1-F1
#
_entry.id   AF-A0A833E7F1-F1
#
_cell.length_a   1.000
_cell.length_b   1.000
_cell.length_c   1.000
_cell.angle_alpha   90.00
_cell.angle_beta   90.00
_cell.angle_gamma   90.00
#
_symmetry.space_group_name_H-M   'P 1'
#
loop_
_entity.id
_entity.type
_entity.pdbx_description
1 polymer ?
#
loop_
_entity_poly.entity_id
_entity_poly.type
_entity_poly.pdbx_seq_one_letter_code
_entity_poly.pdbx_strand_id
1 'polypeptide(L)'
;MILSLALDGFDNPFGGCTTHLASLMVAKFIREGYHLVDYPWLIRLNPAIPWKTRGNGAIAIHLYVDTASEASKIVQMALKLAREYSGSKKACLVAIIWQ
;
A
#
# COMPACT_ATOMS: atom_id res chain seq x y z
N MET A 1 -13.26 -12.83 -3.62
CA MET A 1 -13.37 -11.62 -2.76
C MET A 1 -12.36 -10.58 -3.21
N ILE A 2 -12.50 -9.32 -2.79
CA ILE A 2 -11.53 -8.26 -3.09
C ILE A 2 -10.83 -7.83 -1.80
N LEU A 3 -9.50 -7.90 -1.78
CA LEU A 3 -8.68 -7.29 -0.75
C LEU A 3 -8.24 -5.90 -1.22
N SER A 4 -8.50 -4.87 -0.42
CA SER A 4 -8.02 -3.51 -0.64
C SER A 4 -6.96 -3.15 0.39
N LEU A 5 -5.76 -2.83 -0.08
CA LEU A 5 -4.66 -2.32 0.72
C LEU A 5 -4.50 -0.82 0.48
N ALA A 6 -4.58 -0.02 1.55
CA ALA A 6 -4.39 1.42 1.50
C ALA A 6 -3.10 1.83 2.22
N LEU A 7 -2.34 2.74 1.61
CA LEU A 7 -1.02 3.18 2.07
C LEU A 7 -0.95 4.72 2.09
N ASP A 8 -0.48 5.31 3.20
CA ASP A 8 -0.10 6.74 3.29
C ASP A 8 1.02 6.94 4.33
N GLY A 9 1.83 7.99 4.13
CA GLY A 9 2.85 8.44 5.09
C GLY A 9 4.16 7.64 5.05
N PHE A 10 4.51 7.07 3.89
CA PHE A 10 5.79 6.35 3.69
C PHE A 10 6.86 7.22 3.01
N ASP A 11 6.66 8.54 2.97
CA ASP A 11 7.63 9.50 2.47
C ASP A 11 8.76 9.76 3.47
N ASN A 12 9.98 9.90 2.96
CA ASN A 12 11.16 10.21 3.75
C ASN A 12 11.99 11.29 3.05
N PRO A 13 12.41 12.37 3.75
CA PRO A 13 13.27 13.41 3.18
C PRO A 13 14.57 12.91 2.55
N PHE A 14 15.09 11.77 3.00
CA PHE A 14 16.35 11.19 2.53
C PHE A 14 16.17 10.20 1.37
N GLY A 15 14.94 10.00 0.89
CA GLY A 15 14.63 9.14 -0.24
C GLY A 15 13.47 8.18 0.04
N GLY A 16 12.72 7.87 -1.01
CA GLY A 16 11.55 7.00 -0.95
C GLY A 16 10.23 7.75 -0.76
N CYS A 17 9.16 7.17 -1.29
CA CYS A 17 7.80 7.69 -1.21
C CYS A 17 6.76 6.55 -1.20
N THR A 18 5.51 6.88 -0.87
CA THR A 18 4.37 5.94 -0.86
C THR A 18 4.20 5.21 -2.20
N THR A 19 4.37 5.91 -3.33
CA THR A 19 4.25 5.31 -4.67
C THR A 19 5.37 4.31 -4.96
N HIS A 20 6.59 4.59 -4.50
CA HIS A 20 7.71 3.66 -4.66
C HIS A 20 7.48 2.38 -3.84
N LEU A 21 7.07 2.48 -2.57
CA LEU A 21 6.69 1.31 -1.77
C LEU A 21 5.57 0.51 -2.43
N ALA A 22 4.52 1.18 -2.91
CA ALA A 22 3.42 0.52 -3.60
C ALA A 22 3.89 -0.24 -4.86
N SER A 23 4.82 0.34 -5.63
CA SER A 23 5.39 -0.33 -6.82
C SER A 23 6.15 -1.62 -6.44
N LEU A 24 6.87 -1.62 -5.32
CA LEU A 24 7.57 -2.80 -4.80
C LEU A 24 6.57 -3.87 -4.33
N MET A 25 5.51 -3.47 -3.65
CA MET A 25 4.44 -4.37 -3.21
C MET A 25 3.77 -5.04 -4.41
N VAL A 26 3.37 -4.27 -5.42
CA VAL A 26 2.76 -4.80 -6.65
C VAL A 26 3.68 -5.78 -7.35
N ALA A 27 4.95 -5.42 -7.55
CA ALA A 27 5.92 -6.31 -8.18
C ALA A 27 6.10 -7.62 -7.40
N LYS A 28 6.08 -7.57 -6.07
CA LYS A 28 6.15 -8.76 -5.21
C LYS A 28 4.89 -9.61 -5.31
N PHE A 29 3.70 -9.01 -5.28
CA PHE A 29 2.43 -9.73 -5.36
C PHE A 29 2.28 -10.47 -6.70
N ILE A 30 2.60 -9.80 -7.81
CA ILE A 30 2.57 -10.41 -9.15
C ILE A 30 3.55 -11.59 -9.23
N ARG A 31 4.75 -11.45 -8.66
CA ARG A 31 5.76 -12.54 -8.64
C ARG A 31 5.31 -13.76 -7.84
N GLU A 32 4.50 -13.56 -6.81
CA GLU A 32 3.94 -14.62 -5.96
C GLU A 32 2.64 -15.22 -6.55
N GLY A 33 2.20 -14.75 -7.73
CA GLY A 33 1.04 -15.28 -8.43
C GLY A 33 -0.30 -14.61 -8.07
N TYR A 34 -0.28 -13.51 -7.31
CA TYR A 34 -1.52 -12.78 -7.01
C TYR A 34 -1.92 -11.85 -8.15
N HIS A 35 -3.24 -11.73 -8.36
CA HIS A 35 -3.81 -10.92 -9.44
C HIS A 35 -4.39 -9.61 -8.92
N LEU A 36 -3.95 -8.50 -9.51
CA LEU A 36 -4.56 -7.20 -9.29
C LEU A 36 -5.95 -7.15 -9.95
N VAL A 37 -6.88 -6.43 -9.30
CA VAL A 37 -8.18 -6.10 -9.89
C VAL A 37 -8.01 -5.07 -11.00
N ASP A 38 -7.16 -4.07 -10.78
CA ASP A 38 -6.82 -3.00 -11.72
C ASP A 38 -5.45 -2.41 -11.33
N TYR A 39 -4.96 -1.43 -12.07
CA TYR A 39 -3.81 -0.63 -11.68
C TYR A 39 -4.01 0.02 -10.29
N PRO A 40 -2.94 0.18 -9.50
CA PRO A 40 -3.01 0.87 -8.22
C PRO A 40 -3.51 2.31 -8.39
N TRP A 41 -4.37 2.74 -7.47
CA TRP A 41 -4.93 4.09 -7.51
C TRP A 41 -4.05 5.05 -6.73
N LEU A 42 -3.51 6.05 -7.42
CA LEU A 42 -2.87 7.22 -6.80
C LEU A 42 -3.93 8.27 -6.47
N ILE A 43 -4.30 8.35 -5.20
CA ILE A 43 -5.40 9.19 -4.71
C ILE A 43 -4.81 10.47 -4.15
N ARG A 44 -5.10 11.62 -4.78
CA ARG A 44 -4.70 12.93 -4.27
C ARG A 44 -5.71 13.42 -3.25
N LEU A 45 -5.22 13.74 -2.06
CA LEU A 45 -6.01 14.28 -0.96
C LEU A 45 -6.04 15.81 -1.04
N ASN A 46 -6.65 16.47 -0.05
CA ASN A 46 -6.75 17.92 0.00
C ASN A 46 -5.35 18.57 -0.09
N PRO A 47 -5.05 19.35 -1.14
CA PRO A 47 -3.74 19.99 -1.30
C PRO A 47 -3.53 21.18 -0.36
N ALA A 48 -4.60 21.72 0.25
CA ALA A 48 -4.53 22.89 1.11
C ALA A 48 -4.01 22.59 2.54
N ILE A 49 -3.65 21.34 2.85
CA ILE A 49 -3.19 20.93 4.19
C ILE A 49 -1.77 21.47 4.45
N PRO A 50 -1.58 22.43 5.39
CA PRO A 50 -0.33 23.18 5.52
C PRO A 50 0.89 22.35 5.93
N TRP A 51 0.69 21.26 6.69
CA TRP A 51 1.76 20.43 7.24
C TRP A 51 2.11 19.22 6.36
N LYS A 52 1.38 18.98 5.26
CA LYS A 52 1.73 17.94 4.29
C LYS A 52 2.56 18.59 3.18
N THR A 53 3.82 18.18 3.05
CA THR A 53 4.69 18.65 1.97
C THR A 53 4.21 18.11 0.62
N ARG A 54 4.50 18.86 -0.46
CA ARG A 54 4.13 18.61 -1.87
C ARG A 54 3.87 17.13 -2.18
N GLY A 55 2.60 16.69 -2.14
CA GLY A 55 2.39 15.25 -2.28
C GLY A 55 1.07 14.69 -1.80
N ASN A 56 0.43 15.30 -0.78
CA ASN A 56 -0.67 14.72 0.01
C ASN A 56 -1.51 13.70 -0.77
N GLY A 57 -1.15 12.44 -0.63
CA GLY A 57 -1.62 11.41 -1.53
C GLY A 57 -1.43 10.02 -0.94
N ALA A 58 -2.45 9.21 -1.13
CA ALA A 58 -2.49 7.82 -0.70
C ALA A 58 -2.47 6.90 -1.92
N ILE A 59 -2.17 5.62 -1.68
CA ILE A 59 -2.28 4.57 -2.68
C ILE A 59 -3.30 3.53 -2.23
N ALA A 60 -4.15 3.09 -3.15
CA ALA A 60 -4.97 1.89 -2.97
C ALA A 60 -4.55 0.80 -3.97
N ILE A 61 -4.37 -0.42 -3.47
CA ILE A 61 -4.07 -1.63 -4.26
C ILE A 61 -5.22 -2.60 -4.04
N HIS A 62 -5.78 -3.11 -5.13
CA HIS A 62 -6.90 -4.06 -5.09
C HIS A 62 -6.45 -5.41 -5.66
N LEU A 63 -6.67 -6.48 -4.91
CA LEU A 63 -6.27 -7.85 -5.27
C LEU A 63 -7.47 -8.78 -5.21
N TYR A 64 -7.56 -9.71 -6.16
CA TYR A 64 -8.45 -10.86 -6.06
C TYR A 64 -7.89 -11.84 -5.02
N VAL A 65 -8.75 -12.33 -4.14
CA VAL A 65 -8.43 -13.35 -3.14
C VAL A 65 -9.57 -14.34 -2.98
N ASP A 66 -9.22 -15.61 -2.80
CA ASP A 66 -10.19 -16.72 -2.70
C ASP A 66 -10.58 -16.98 -1.26
N THR A 67 -9.68 -16.73 -0.31
CA THR A 67 -9.91 -17.02 1.13
C THR A 67 -9.43 -15.90 2.05
N ALA A 68 -10.03 -15.82 3.24
CA ALA A 68 -9.56 -14.89 4.29
C ALA A 68 -8.14 -15.23 4.78
N SER A 69 -7.73 -16.50 4.70
CA SER A 69 -6.36 -16.93 5.04
C SER A 69 -5.34 -16.39 4.04
N GLU A 70 -5.66 -16.46 2.75
CA GLU A 70 -4.84 -15.87 1.68
C GLU A 70 -4.73 -14.34 1.83
N ALA A 71 -5.86 -13.66 2.05
CA ALA A 71 -5.86 -12.22 2.32
C ALA A 71 -4.94 -11.87 3.50
N SER A 72 -4.98 -12.67 4.57
CA SER A 72 -4.11 -12.49 5.74
C SER A 72 -2.63 -12.65 5.38
N LYS A 73 -2.26 -13.61 4.52
CA LYS A 73 -0.88 -13.79 4.04
C LYS A 73 -0.38 -12.58 3.26
N ILE A 74 -1.21 -12.04 2.37
CA ILE A 74 -0.89 -10.83 1.60
C ILE A 74 -0.68 -9.64 2.54
N VAL A 75 -1.57 -9.46 3.53
CA VAL A 75 -1.44 -8.38 4.52
C VAL A 75 -0.14 -8.52 5.32
N GLN A 76 0.23 -9.71 5.76
CA GLN A 76 1.51 -9.93 6.46
C GLN A 76 2.71 -9.63 5.57
N MET A 77 2.67 -10.01 4.29
CA MET A 77 3.70 -9.68 3.32
C MET A 77 3.83 -8.16 3.12
N ALA A 78 2.71 -7.46 3.00
CA ALA A 78 2.66 -6.01 2.87
C ALA A 78 3.21 -5.32 4.12
N LEU A 79 2.83 -5.77 5.32
CA LEU A 79 3.34 -5.25 6.59
C LEU A 79 4.85 -5.46 6.74
N LYS A 80 5.36 -6.62 6.30
CA LYS A 80 6.80 -6.90 6.31
C LYS A 80 7.55 -5.92 5.41
N LEU A 81 7.12 -5.78 4.15
CA LEU A 81 7.70 -4.83 3.19
C LEU A 81 7.63 -3.39 3.70
N ALA A 82 6.49 -2.98 4.25
CA ALA A 82 6.30 -1.66 4.82
C ALA A 82 7.30 -1.37 5.95
N ARG A 83 7.51 -2.32 6.88
CA ARG A 83 8.48 -2.18 7.98
C ARG A 83 9.92 -2.12 7.49
N GLU A 84 10.28 -2.97 6.54
CA GLU A 84 11.62 -2.97 5.94
C GLU A 84 11.91 -1.66 5.22
N TYR A 85 10.89 -1.07 4.59
CA TYR A 85 10.99 0.17 3.84
C TYR A 85 11.04 1.43 4.73
N SER A 86 10.19 1.52 5.76
CA SER A 86 10.09 2.72 6.61
C SER A 86 10.98 2.69 7.85
N GLY A 87 11.55 1.53 8.21
CA GLY A 87 12.18 1.32 9.52
C GLY A 87 11.17 1.55 10.67
N SER A 88 11.61 2.20 11.75
CA SER A 88 10.84 2.40 12.99
C SER A 88 9.77 3.52 12.96
N LYS A 89 9.50 4.14 11.81
CA LYS A 89 8.53 5.25 11.74
C LYS A 89 7.07 4.77 11.70
N LYS A 90 6.18 5.59 12.28
CA LYS A 90 4.72 5.43 12.14
C LYS A 90 4.33 5.64 10.69
N ALA A 91 3.95 4.57 10.00
CA ALA A 91 3.35 4.63 8.67
C ALA A 91 2.00 3.90 8.67
N CYS A 92 1.07 4.34 7.82
CA CYS A 92 -0.31 3.85 7.83
C CYS A 92 -0.51 2.85 6.68
N LEU A 93 -0.72 1.58 7.05
CA LEU A 93 -1.20 0.54 6.16
C LEU A 93 -2.53 0.03 6.69
N VAL A 94 -3.56 0.09 5.86
CA VAL A 94 -4.91 -0.40 6.17
C VAL A 94 -5.29 -1.47 5.17
N ALA A 95 -5.94 -2.53 5.65
CA ALA A 95 -6.42 -3.62 4.82
C ALA A 95 -7.93 -3.83 5.06
N ILE A 96 -8.70 -3.88 3.98
CA ILE A 96 -10.15 -4.11 4.01
C ILE A 96 -10.47 -5.26 3.06
N ILE A 97 -11.23 -6.23 3.53
CA ILE A 97 -11.75 -7.33 2.70
C ILE A 97 -13.21 -7.01 2.38
N TRP A 98 -13.53 -6.99 1.09
CA TRP A 98 -14.89 -6.87 0.59
C TRP A 98 -15.41 -8.28 0.28
N GLN A 99 -16.52 -8.65 0.93
CA GLN A 99 -17.25 -9.90 0.71
C GLN A 99 -18.30 -9.73 -0.37
#